data_AF-A0ABD1D7T1-F1
#
_entry.id   AF-A0ABD1D7T1-F1
#
_cell.length_a   1.000
_cell.length_b   1.000
_cell.length_c   1.000
_cell.angle_alpha   90.00
_cell.angle_beta   90.00
_cell.angle_gamma   90.00
#
_symmetry.space_group_name_H-M   'P 1'
#
loop_
_entity.id
_entity.type
_entity.pdbx_description
1 polymer ?
#
loop_
_entity_poly.entity_id
_entity_poly.type
_entity_poly.pdbx_seq_one_letter_code
_entity_poly.pdbx_strand_id
1 'polypeptide(L)' 'CYRHPEFRGPYLGPRPSEENRREFTEEQLRAGEGLIGLQAGSNKGATQAGLNFGATRKILLGK' A
#
# COMPACT_ATOMS: atom_id res chain seq x y z
N CYS A 1 -0.16 15.93 3.87
CA CYS A 1 0.29 15.73 5.27
C CYS A 1 1.78 15.40 5.34
N TYR A 2 2.26 14.17 5.09
CA TYR A 2 3.68 13.82 5.37
C TYR A 2 4.75 14.47 4.48
N ARG A 3 4.39 15.02 3.31
CA ARG A 3 5.30 15.74 2.40
C ARG A 3 4.99 17.24 2.27
N HIS A 4 4.06 17.74 3.08
CA HIS A 4 3.53 19.11 3.01
C HIS A 4 3.71 19.80 4.37
N PRO A 5 4.78 20.61 4.55
CA PRO A 5 5.10 21.30 5.80
C PRO A 5 4.01 22.26 6.30
N GLU A 6 3.17 22.75 5.39
CA GLU A 6 2.07 23.68 5.66
C GLU A 6 0.82 23.00 6.25
N PHE A 7 0.76 21.67 6.21
CA PHE A 7 -0.38 20.91 6.72
C PHE A 7 -0.37 20.87 8.25
N ARG A 8 -1.37 21.52 8.88
CA ARG A 8 -1.50 21.64 10.34
C ARG A 8 -2.44 20.60 10.99
N GLY A 9 -3.05 19.73 10.19
CA GLY A 9 -3.98 18.70 10.69
C GLY A 9 -3.27 17.47 11.28
N PRO A 10 -4.00 16.58 11.97
CA PRO A 10 -3.42 15.34 12.47
C PRO A 10 -2.97 14.42 11.32
N TYR A 11 -1.90 13.67 11.56
CA TYR A 11 -1.40 12.67 10.62
C TYR A 11 -2.19 11.37 10.74
N LEU A 12 -2.57 10.78 9.60
CA LEU A 12 -3.26 9.50 9.57
C LEU A 12 -2.23 8.36 9.66
N GLY A 13 -1.73 8.11 10.87
CA GLY A 13 -0.79 7.03 11.16
C GLY A 13 0.70 7.43 11.16
N PRO A 14 1.61 6.44 11.12
CA PRO A 14 3.04 6.66 10.96
C PRO A 14 3.38 7.09 9.53
N ARG A 15 4.61 7.56 9.33
CA ARG A 15 5.07 7.91 7.98
C ARG A 15 5.05 6.67 7.09
N PRO A 16 4.82 6.80 5.77
CA PRO A 16 4.83 5.65 4.86
C PRO A 16 6.12 4.83 4.85
N SER A 17 7.23 5.41 5.34
CA SER A 17 8.54 4.75 5.48
C SER A 17 8.74 4.00 6.80
N GLU A 18 7.80 4.11 7.73
CA GLU A 18 7.89 3.55 9.08
C GLU A 18 6.90 2.40 9.25
N GLU A 19 7.31 1.39 10.02
CA GLU A 19 6.47 0.22 10.31
C GLU A 19 5.27 0.61 11.19
N ASN A 20 4.08 0.11 10.81
CA ASN A 20 2.88 0.21 11.64
C ASN A 20 2.56 -1.18 12.21
N ARG A 21 3.15 -1.53 13.35
CA ARG A 21 2.88 -2.81 14.03
C ARG A 21 1.47 -2.79 14.62
N ARG A 22 0.67 -3.77 14.23
CA ARG A 22 -0.68 -4.00 14.76
C ARG A 22 -0.84 -5.47 15.07
N GLU A 23 -1.43 -5.76 16.21
CA GLU A 23 -1.84 -7.11 16.59
C GLU A 23 -3.32 -7.26 16.27
N PHE A 24 -3.67 -8.35 15.60
CA PHE A 24 -5.04 -8.70 15.28
C PHE A 24 -5.39 -9.99 16.00
N THR A 25 -6.64 -10.09 16.44
CA THR A 25 -7.17 -11.34 16.97
C THR A 25 -7.30 -12.40 15.87
N GLU A 26 -7.26 -13.67 16.26
CA GLU A 26 -7.43 -14.79 15.32
C GLU A 26 -8.76 -14.67 14.54
N GLU A 27 -9.83 -14.23 15.20
CA GLU A 27 -11.12 -14.02 14.57
C GLU A 27 -11.07 -12.93 13.48
N GLN A 28 -10.36 -11.84 13.71
CA GLN A 28 -10.17 -10.77 12.71
C GLN A 28 -9.34 -11.23 11.51
N LEU A 29 -8.33 -12.07 11.72
CA LEU A 29 -7.54 -12.64 10.63
C LEU A 29 -8.42 -13.58 9.77
N ARG A 30 -9.18 -14.47 10.40
CA ARG A 30 -10.09 -15.39 9.72
C ARG A 30 -11.20 -14.69 8.95
N ALA A 31 -11.70 -13.56 9.46
CA ALA A 31 -12.68 -12.73 8.74
C ALA A 31 -12.12 -12.18 7.41
N GLY A 32 -10.80 -12.03 7.29
CA GLY A 32 -10.13 -11.58 6.07
C GLY A 32 -9.97 -12.65 4.99
N GLU A 33 -10.03 -13.94 5.33
CA GLU A 33 -9.82 -15.04 4.38
C GLU A 33 -10.88 -15.09 3.27
N GLY A 34 -12.10 -14.66 3.57
CA GLY A 34 -13.20 -14.58 2.59
C GLY A 34 -13.15 -13.33 1.70
N LEU A 35 -12.25 -12.38 1.97
CA LEU A 35 -12.19 -11.11 1.27
C LEU A 35 -11.29 -11.21 0.03
N ILE A 36 -11.92 -11.48 -1.10
CA ILE A 36 -11.26 -11.51 -2.40
C ILE A 36 -10.90 -10.07 -2.80
N GLY A 37 -9.60 -9.73 -2.70
CA GLY A 37 -9.11 -8.41 -3.11
C GLY A 37 -9.39 -8.13 -4.60
N LEU A 38 -9.45 -6.85 -4.99
CA LEU A 38 -9.75 -6.42 -6.37
C LEU A 38 -8.76 -6.97 -7.44
N GLN A 39 -7.65 -7.57 -7.02
CA GLN A 39 -6.64 -8.22 -7.86
C GLN A 39 -6.45 -9.71 -7.56
N ALA A 40 -7.30 -10.29 -6.71
CA ALA A 40 -7.24 -11.71 -6.42
C ALA A 40 -7.75 -12.47 -7.65
N GLY A 41 -6.81 -13.06 -8.38
CA GLY A 41 -7.04 -13.81 -9.60
C GLY A 41 -5.73 -14.37 -10.14
N SER A 42 -5.80 -15.49 -10.84
CA SER A 42 -4.62 -16.09 -11.46
C SER A 42 -4.30 -15.35 -12.76
N ASN A 43 -3.05 -14.91 -12.91
CA ASN A 43 -2.55 -14.30 -14.15
C ASN A 43 -2.23 -15.32 -15.26
N LYS A 44 -2.52 -16.62 -15.07
CA LYS A 44 -2.15 -17.73 -15.98
C LYS A 44 -2.70 -17.66 -17.42
N GLY A 45 -3.36 -16.56 -17.80
CA GLY A 45 -3.71 -16.22 -19.18
C GLY A 45 -3.96 -14.73 -19.43
N ALA A 46 -3.74 -13.88 -18.43
CA ALA A 46 -3.94 -12.43 -18.52
C ALA A 46 -2.59 -11.74 -18.29
N THR A 47 -2.05 -11.11 -19.33
CA THR A 47 -0.81 -10.35 -19.20
C THR A 47 -1.10 -9.10 -18.36
N GLN A 48 -0.47 -9.00 -17.19
CA GLN A 48 -0.45 -7.78 -16.38
C GLN A 48 0.48 -6.70 -16.99
N ALA A 49 0.69 -6.75 -18.31
CA ALA A 49 1.58 -5.85 -19.02
C ALA A 49 0.92 -4.45 -19.09
N GLY A 50 1.65 -3.43 -18.62
CA GLY A 50 1.15 -2.05 -18.60
C GLY A 50 0.42 -1.64 -17.31
N LEU A 51 0.24 -2.55 -16.35
CA LEU A 51 -0.36 -2.23 -15.07
C LEU A 51 0.65 -1.45 -14.19
N ASN A 52 0.42 -0.16 -13.93
CA ASN A 52 1.28 0.67 -13.10
C ASN A 52 0.60 0.93 -11.74
N PHE A 53 1.18 0.36 -10.67
CA PHE A 53 0.71 0.55 -9.29
C PHE A 53 1.77 1.29 -8.47
N GLY A 54 1.33 2.28 -7.70
CA GLY A 54 2.17 3.04 -6.79
C GLY A 54 2.83 4.28 -7.42
N ALA A 55 3.44 5.11 -6.57
CA ALA A 55 4.19 6.27 -7.03
C ALA A 55 5.50 5.81 -7.69
N THR A 56 5.75 6.24 -8.93
CA THR A 56 6.95 5.88 -9.68
C THR A 56 8.19 6.43 -8.98
N ARG A 57 9.15 5.57 -8.63
CA ARG A 57 10.45 6.00 -8.10
C ARG A 57 11.23 6.70 -9.20
N LYS A 58 11.28 8.03 -9.19
CA LYS A 58 12.18 8.79 -10.08
C LYS A 58 13.61 8.64 -9.57
N ILE A 59 14.39 7.76 -10.19
CA ILE A 59 15.85 7.77 -10.02
C ILE A 59 16.36 8.92 -10.89
N LEU A 60 16.73 10.04 -10.27
CA LEU A 60 17.47 11.10 -10.94
C LEU A 60 18.93 10.63 -11.07
N LEU A 61 19.31 10.13 -12.24
CA LEU A 61 20.71 9.87 -12.58
C LEU A 61 21.32 11.21 -13.02
N GLY A 62 22.28 11.74 -12.26
CA GLY A 62 23.03 12.95 -12.63
C GLY A 62 23.06 14.07 -11.57
N LYS A 63 23.49 13.75 -10.34
CA LYS A 63 24.18 14.71 -9.48
C LYS A 63 25.53 14.14 -9.12
#